data_AF-A0A5N5GRR8-F1
#
_entry.id   AF-A0A5N5GRR8-F1
#
_cell.length_a   1.000
_cell.length_b   1.000
_cell.length_c   1.000
_cell.angle_alpha   90.00
_cell.angle_beta   90.00
_cell.angle_gamma   90.00
#
_symmetry.space_group_name_H-M   'P 1'
#
loop_
_entity.id
_entity.type
_entity.pdbx_description
1 polymer ?
#
loop_
_entity_poly.entity_id
_entity_poly.type
_entity_poly.pdbx_seq_one_letter_code
_entity_poly.pdbx_strand_id
1 'polypeptide(L)'
;MGINSPKLTLTADCIQNPTSVFLSFNIPMLFSVDNPNKVGNKYSESRFIVMYRRIPLGNAFIPDFYQDAHIVCQVVATIAVY
;
A
#
# COMPACT_ATOMS: atom_id res chain seq x y z
N MET A 1 -64.88 -10.32 15.56
CA MET A 1 -63.79 -9.32 15.66
C MET A 1 -62.53 -10.05 16.11
N GLY A 2 -61.43 -9.96 15.34
CA GLY A 2 -60.17 -10.64 15.69
C GLY A 2 -59.16 -10.63 14.54
N ILE A 3 -58.62 -9.43 14.29
CA ILE A 3 -57.45 -9.01 13.50
C ILE A 3 -56.71 -10.03 12.58
N ASN A 4 -56.81 -9.77 11.27
CA ASN A 4 -55.85 -10.27 10.27
C ASN A 4 -54.51 -9.55 10.49
N SER A 5 -53.47 -10.28 10.88
CA SER A 5 -52.11 -9.72 10.91
C SER A 5 -51.62 -9.44 9.49
N PRO A 6 -51.16 -8.22 9.16
CA PRO A 6 -50.57 -7.98 7.85
C PRO A 6 -49.22 -8.72 7.81
N LYS A 7 -49.09 -9.64 6.85
CA LYS A 7 -47.78 -10.20 6.47
C LYS A 7 -46.95 -9.03 5.93
N LEU A 8 -45.95 -8.60 6.70
CA LEU A 8 -44.90 -7.72 6.21
C LEU A 8 -44.17 -8.43 5.07
N THR A 9 -44.58 -8.16 3.84
CA THR A 9 -43.75 -8.45 2.66
C THR A 9 -42.61 -7.45 2.72
N LEU A 10 -41.48 -7.88 3.26
CA LEU A 10 -40.21 -7.20 3.03
C LEU A 10 -39.89 -7.37 1.54
N THR A 11 -40.40 -6.47 0.70
CA THR A 11 -39.73 -6.19 -0.57
C THR A 11 -38.38 -5.59 -0.18
N ALA A 12 -37.38 -6.45 -0.04
CA ALA A 12 -36.00 -6.04 -0.08
C ALA A 12 -35.78 -5.47 -1.48
N ASP A 13 -36.04 -4.16 -1.61
CA ASP A 13 -35.55 -3.41 -2.75
C ASP A 13 -34.03 -3.37 -2.57
N CYS A 14 -33.34 -4.32 -3.20
CA CYS A 14 -31.90 -4.34 -3.24
C CYS A 14 -31.45 -3.26 -4.22
N ILE A 15 -31.61 -1.98 -3.82
CA ILE A 15 -30.80 -0.91 -4.39
C ILE A 15 -29.38 -1.10 -3.84
N GLN A 16 -28.73 -2.13 -4.37
CA GLN A 16 -27.30 -2.34 -4.31
C GLN A 16 -26.69 -1.33 -5.29
N ASN A 17 -26.45 -0.12 -4.82
CA ASN A 17 -25.50 0.77 -5.49
C ASN A 17 -24.21 0.95 -4.68
N PRO A 18 -23.47 -0.12 -4.30
CA PRO A 18 -22.06 0.03 -4.03
C PRO A 18 -21.33 0.08 -5.38
N THR A 19 -21.16 1.27 -5.97
CA THR A 19 -20.09 1.44 -6.96
C THR A 19 -18.78 1.67 -6.22
N SER A 20 -18.27 0.62 -5.57
CA SER A 20 -16.89 0.61 -5.09
C SER A 20 -15.98 0.27 -6.26
N VAL A 21 -14.94 1.08 -6.46
CA VAL A 21 -13.87 0.81 -7.42
C VAL A 21 -12.62 0.54 -6.61
N PHE A 22 -12.01 -0.62 -6.84
CA PHE A 22 -10.74 -1.00 -6.26
C PHE A 22 -9.64 -0.83 -7.31
N LEU A 23 -8.52 -0.25 -6.91
CA LEU A 23 -7.38 -0.04 -7.78
C LEU A 23 -6.15 -0.62 -7.11
N SER A 24 -5.59 -1.68 -7.70
CA SER A 24 -4.36 -2.32 -7.23
C SER A 24 -3.28 -2.18 -8.30
N PHE A 25 -2.08 -1.78 -7.90
CA PHE A 25 -0.93 -1.71 -8.80
C PHE A 25 0.36 -1.83 -8.01
N ASN A 26 1.40 -2.28 -8.72
CA ASN A 26 2.77 -2.29 -8.20
C ASN A 26 3.53 -1.11 -8.78
N ILE A 27 4.08 -0.25 -7.92
CA ILE A 27 4.91 0.89 -8.35
C ILE A 27 6.37 0.55 -8.05
N PRO A 28 7.23 0.39 -9.07
CA PRO A 28 8.67 0.38 -8.85
C PRO A 28 9.15 1.82 -8.63
N MET A 29 9.78 2.07 -7.47
CA MET A 29 10.44 3.32 -7.16
C MET A 29 11.95 3.11 -7.10
N LEU A 30 12.70 4.00 -7.73
CA LEU A 30 14.15 3.98 -7.70
C LEU A 30 14.65 4.97 -6.66
N PHE A 31 15.38 4.48 -5.66
CA PHE A 31 16.03 5.29 -4.64
C PHE A 31 17.52 5.37 -4.93
N SER A 32 18.08 6.57 -4.77
CA SER A 32 19.51 6.76 -4.73
C SER A 32 19.96 6.76 -3.28
N VAL A 33 20.90 5.89 -2.94
CA VAL A 33 21.49 5.81 -1.61
C VAL A 33 22.94 6.24 -1.74
N ASP A 34 23.29 7.28 -0.98
CA ASP A 34 24.66 7.79 -0.90
C ASP A 34 25.30 7.31 0.40
N ASN A 35 26.50 6.74 0.31
CA ASN A 35 27.31 6.40 1.47
C ASN A 35 28.48 7.37 1.59
N PRO A 36 28.33 8.47 2.34
CA PRO A 36 29.42 9.42 2.57
C PRO A 36 30.46 8.89 3.56
N ASN A 37 30.25 7.72 4.17
CA ASN A 37 31.16 7.16 5.16
C ASN A 37 32.40 6.57 4.49
N LYS A 38 33.50 6.53 5.26
CA LYS A 38 34.77 5.88 4.87
C LYS A 38 34.73 4.35 4.94
N VAL A 39 33.62 3.79 5.40
CA VAL A 39 33.40 2.35 5.54
C VAL A 39 32.16 1.94 4.77
N GLY A 40 32.10 0.69 4.36
CA GLY A 40 30.88 0.16 3.77
C GLY A 40 29.76 0.04 4.80
N ASN A 41 28.53 0.21 4.35
CA ASN A 41 27.33 0.08 5.16
C ASN A 41 26.57 -1.18 4.75
N LYS A 42 26.16 -1.96 5.75
CA LYS A 42 25.15 -3.02 5.54
C LYS A 42 23.79 -2.46 5.97
N TYR A 43 22.88 -2.32 5.03
CA TYR A 43 21.52 -1.90 5.29
C TYR A 43 20.66 -3.14 5.51
N SER A 44 19.89 -3.14 6.60
CA SER A 44 18.83 -4.12 6.77
C SER A 44 17.66 -3.78 5.86
N GLU A 45 16.79 -4.77 5.69
CA GLU A 45 15.48 -4.58 5.07
C GLU A 45 14.77 -3.35 5.64
N SER A 46 14.20 -2.53 4.77
CA SER A 46 13.48 -1.31 5.12
C SER A 46 12.05 -1.35 4.61
N ARG A 47 11.10 -0.99 5.48
CA ARG A 47 9.66 -0.92 5.18
C ARG A 47 9.14 0.46 5.52
N PHE A 48 8.32 1.02 4.63
CA PHE A 48 7.70 2.32 4.87
C PHE A 48 6.32 2.41 4.21
N ILE A 49 5.47 3.25 4.78
CA ILE A 49 4.13 3.52 4.25
C ILE A 49 4.26 4.62 3.20
N VAL A 50 3.74 4.36 2.01
CA VAL A 50 3.67 5.34 0.93
C VAL A 50 2.39 6.13 1.10
N MET A 51 2.54 7.45 1.17
CA MET A 51 1.43 8.37 1.36
C MET A 51 1.24 9.22 0.11
N TYR A 52 -0.01 9.50 -0.25
CA TYR A 52 -0.35 10.54 -1.21
C TYR A 52 -1.39 11.47 -0.59
N ARG A 53 -1.08 12.77 -0.52
CA ARG A 53 -1.95 13.78 0.12
C ARG A 53 -2.43 13.37 1.52
N ARG A 54 -1.52 12.82 2.34
CA ARG A 54 -1.78 12.31 3.71
C ARG A 54 -2.67 11.06 3.78
N ILE A 55 -2.94 10.40 2.66
CA ILE A 55 -3.68 9.14 2.59
C ILE A 55 -2.67 8.00 2.36
N PRO A 56 -2.66 6.94 3.18
CA PRO A 56 -1.81 5.78 2.95
C PRO A 56 -2.28 5.06 1.68
N LEU A 57 -1.37 4.90 0.71
CA LEU A 57 -1.61 4.20 -0.54
C LEU A 57 -1.16 2.74 -0.48
N GLY A 58 -0.12 2.44 0.29
CA GLY A 58 0.46 1.09 0.28
C GLY A 58 1.74 0.99 1.07
N ASN A 59 2.30 -0.21 1.10
CA ASN A 59 3.57 -0.49 1.76
C ASN A 59 4.68 -0.63 0.71
N ALA A 60 5.81 0.02 0.99
CA ALA A 60 7.04 -0.13 0.22
C ALA A 60 8.03 -1.03 0.96
N PHE A 61 8.83 -1.73 0.18
CA PHE A 61 9.85 -2.65 0.65
C PHE A 61 11.16 -2.42 -0.09
N ILE A 62 12.26 -2.25 0.65
CA ILE A 62 13.62 -2.27 0.13
C ILE A 62 14.33 -3.48 0.75
N PRO A 63 14.84 -4.43 -0.06
CA PRO A 63 15.63 -5.57 0.43
C PRO A 63 16.88 -5.11 1.19
N ASP A 64 17.48 -6.01 1.95
CA ASP A 64 18.81 -5.75 2.51
C ASP A 64 19.87 -5.71 1.40
N PHE A 65 20.88 -4.86 1.60
CA PHE A 65 22.00 -4.77 0.67
C PHE A 65 23.24 -4.22 1.37
N TYR A 66 24.38 -4.41 0.71
CA TYR A 66 25.65 -3.85 1.13
C TYR A 66 26.09 -2.78 0.13
N GLN A 67 26.66 -1.71 0.64
CA GLN A 67 27.19 -0.60 -0.13
C GLN A 67 28.61 -0.30 0.33
N ASP A 68 29.56 -0.25 -0.60
CA ASP A 68 30.93 0.15 -0.30
C ASP A 68 31.03 1.63 0.11
N ALA A 69 32.18 2.01 0.67
CA ALA A 69 32.48 3.39 1.03
C ALA A 69 32.48 4.32 -0.20
N HIS A 70 31.92 5.52 -0.07
CA HIS A 70 31.91 6.56 -1.12
C HIS A 70 31.29 6.15 -2.47
N ILE A 71 30.48 5.09 -2.48
CA ILE A 71 29.72 4.67 -3.65
C ILE A 71 28.30 5.21 -3.55
N VAL A 72 27.73 5.63 -4.68
CA VAL A 72 26.29 5.86 -4.83
C VAL A 72 25.67 4.65 -5.49
N CYS A 73 24.64 4.07 -4.86
CA CYS A 73 23.91 2.92 -5.40
C CYS A 73 22.46 3.31 -5.73
N GLN A 74 21.87 2.58 -6.67
CA GLN A 74 20.44 2.64 -6.94
C GLN A 74 19.77 1.38 -6.42
N VAL A 75 18.71 1.54 -5.64
CA VAL A 75 17.92 0.43 -5.09
C VAL A 75 16.47 0.59 -5.50
N VAL A 76 15.83 -0.52 -5.85
CA VAL A 76 14.42 -0.54 -6.24
C VAL A 76 13.58 -0.88 -5.01
N ALA A 77 12.59 -0.04 -4.72
CA ALA A 77 11.51 -0.39 -3.83
C ALA A 77 10.25 -0.73 -4.63
N THR A 78 9.59 -1.82 -4.27
CA THR A 78 8.29 -2.18 -4.83
C THR A 78 7.20 -1.74 -3.87
N ILE A 79 6.21 -1.01 -4.38
CA ILE A 79 5.05 -0.56 -3.61
C ILE A 79 3.85 -1.37 -4.02
N ALA A 80 3.23 -2.05 -3.06
CA ALA A 80 1.96 -2.70 -3.25
C ALA A 80 0.82 -1.77 -2.79
N VAL A 81 -0.02 -1.36 -3.74
CA VAL A 81 -1.27 -0.61 -3.49
C VAL A 81 -2.45 -1.58 -3.53
N TYR A 82 -3.31 -1.52 -2.52
CA TYR A 82 -4.49 -2.38 -2.34
C TYR A 82 -5.68 -1.62 -1.76
#